data_AF-A0A498NZY8-F1
#
_entry.id   AF-A0A498NZY8-F1
#
_cell.length_a   1.000
_cell.length_b   1.000
_cell.length_c   1.000
_cell.angle_alpha   90.00
_cell.angle_beta   90.00
_cell.angle_gamma   90.00
#
_symmetry.space_group_name_H-M   'P 1'
#
loop_
_entity.id
_entity.type
_entity.pdbx_description
1 polymer ?
#
loop_
_entity_poly.entity_id
_entity_poly.type
_entity_poly.pdbx_seq_one_letter_code
_entity_poly.pdbx_strand_id
1 'polypeptide(L)'
;MCWKNEATKFAKNNEAVPSKSDLVITLKELHSDIFTPCYNAYKNIYTTLKEGSITFKTIDVKFRAYKGKIKELAAEFANLCQLDLNDDQRWVKTRVYQIEQYHELHLAVESAEVVKKVKETFGLQGDFQVLDKLLNTRHKDFKEEHLDSIDDELVEAKNVLVDIKQSHRLCLQELSLRKNFVSWVKQDLRDINGAKVFVDLASISAGENDMEVDRVACFHDAVLGYSSVLYDLNPESDFRLFKETLKKLWKALDNDHNLPKKLRDSARHLEWLKAVKDSHGSVETSSMSLASAINMNGVYVISAQNQKRHKDFKEEHLDSIDDELVEAKNVLVEITEPRRLCLQELSLRKNFVSWVKQDLRDINGSKVFVDLASISAGENDMEVDRVACFHDAVLGYSSVLYDLNPEADFKLFKEMLKKLWKALDNDHNLPKKLLRVKNCFRLNK
;
A
#
# COMPACT_ATOMS: atom_id res chain seq x y z
N MET A 1 52.98 -6.08 -21.31
CA MET A 1 52.19 -7.13 -22.02
C MET A 1 52.22 -6.98 -23.55
N CYS A 2 52.01 -5.78 -24.11
CA CYS A 2 51.98 -5.56 -25.57
C CYS A 2 53.25 -6.06 -26.29
N TRP A 3 54.43 -5.74 -25.77
CA TRP A 3 55.71 -6.22 -26.34
C TRP A 3 55.76 -7.75 -26.48
N LYS A 4 55.43 -8.47 -25.40
CA LYS A 4 55.40 -9.94 -25.39
C LYS A 4 54.43 -10.47 -26.45
N ASN A 5 53.26 -9.86 -26.61
CA ASN A 5 52.26 -10.30 -27.59
C ASN A 5 52.76 -10.13 -29.03
N GLU A 6 53.28 -8.95 -29.39
CA GLU A 6 53.77 -8.70 -30.75
C GLU A 6 55.05 -9.49 -31.06
N ALA A 7 55.98 -9.60 -30.11
CA ALA A 7 57.16 -10.47 -30.26
C ALA A 7 56.77 -11.95 -30.45
N THR A 8 55.76 -12.45 -29.72
CA THR A 8 55.28 -13.83 -29.89
C THR A 8 54.57 -14.03 -31.24
N LYS A 9 53.79 -13.04 -31.71
CA LYS A 9 53.17 -13.09 -33.04
C LYS A 9 54.23 -13.10 -34.14
N PHE A 10 55.25 -12.24 -34.02
CA PHE A 10 56.37 -12.21 -34.94
C PHE A 10 57.09 -13.57 -34.97
N ALA A 11 57.43 -14.12 -33.81
CA ALA A 11 58.06 -15.45 -33.72
C ALA A 11 57.22 -16.52 -34.42
N LYS A 12 55.91 -16.60 -34.12
CA LYS A 12 55.00 -17.58 -34.74
C LYS A 12 54.88 -17.44 -36.26
N ASN A 13 54.82 -16.21 -36.76
CA ASN A 13 54.73 -15.97 -38.20
C ASN A 13 56.02 -16.38 -38.94
N ASN A 14 57.16 -16.35 -38.25
CA ASN A 14 58.45 -16.75 -38.79
C ASN A 14 58.82 -18.22 -38.50
N GLU A 15 58.23 -18.85 -37.47
CA GLU A 15 58.35 -20.29 -37.17
C GLU A 15 57.59 -21.20 -38.15
N ALA A 16 56.75 -20.64 -39.03
CA ALA A 16 56.18 -21.37 -40.18
C ALA A 16 57.24 -21.74 -41.25
N VAL A 17 58.49 -21.32 -41.07
CA VAL A 17 59.66 -21.74 -41.85
C VAL A 17 60.41 -22.85 -41.10
N PRO A 18 60.51 -24.07 -41.65
CA PRO A 18 61.05 -25.21 -40.92
C PRO A 18 62.58 -25.18 -40.88
N SER A 19 63.19 -24.46 -39.91
CA SER A 19 64.56 -24.76 -39.47
C SER A 19 64.87 -24.20 -38.09
N LYS A 20 65.44 -25.05 -37.22
CA LYS A 20 66.01 -24.75 -35.90
C LYS A 20 67.26 -23.85 -35.98
N SER A 21 67.16 -22.67 -36.57
CA SER A 21 68.17 -21.62 -36.48
C SER A 21 67.64 -20.51 -35.58
N ASP A 22 68.49 -19.94 -34.72
CA ASP A 22 68.15 -18.74 -33.97
C ASP A 22 67.63 -17.68 -34.94
N LEU A 23 66.44 -17.16 -34.66
CA LEU A 23 65.76 -16.16 -35.49
C LEU A 23 66.58 -14.87 -35.47
N VAL A 24 67.32 -14.61 -36.55
CA VAL A 24 68.10 -13.37 -36.70
C VAL A 24 67.15 -12.27 -37.14
N ILE A 25 66.91 -11.30 -36.24
CA ILE A 25 66.08 -10.12 -36.50
C ILE A 25 66.97 -8.92 -36.82
N THR A 26 66.68 -8.23 -37.92
CA THR A 26 67.29 -6.93 -38.21
C THR A 26 66.67 -5.82 -37.38
N LEU A 27 67.41 -4.72 -37.18
CA LEU A 27 66.89 -3.55 -36.47
C LEU A 27 65.66 -2.93 -37.16
N LYS A 28 65.58 -3.07 -38.48
CA LYS A 28 64.46 -2.60 -39.29
C LYS A 28 63.20 -3.42 -39.02
N GLU A 29 63.29 -4.74 -39.05
CA GLU A 29 62.20 -5.66 -38.73
C GLU A 29 61.77 -5.52 -37.27
N LEU A 30 62.71 -5.37 -36.33
CA LEU A 30 62.40 -5.08 -34.93
C LEU A 30 61.55 -3.81 -34.81
N HIS A 31 61.91 -2.76 -35.54
CA HIS A 31 61.19 -1.50 -35.51
C HIS A 31 59.81 -1.60 -36.18
N SER A 32 59.73 -2.11 -37.41
CA SER A 32 58.49 -2.12 -38.21
C SER A 32 57.52 -3.21 -37.79
N ASP A 33 58.00 -4.39 -37.41
CA ASP A 33 57.17 -5.59 -37.31
C ASP A 33 56.87 -5.96 -35.84
N ILE A 34 57.64 -5.43 -34.89
CA ILE A 34 57.43 -5.64 -33.45
C ILE A 34 57.14 -4.32 -32.74
N PHE A 35 58.04 -3.34 -32.82
CA PHE A 35 57.93 -2.11 -32.02
C PHE A 35 56.77 -1.22 -32.47
N THR A 36 56.62 -0.93 -33.77
CA THR A 36 55.53 -0.07 -34.27
C THR A 36 54.13 -0.66 -33.97
N PRO A 37 53.85 -1.96 -34.22
CA PRO A 37 52.60 -2.58 -33.81
C PRO A 37 52.40 -2.57 -32.30
N CYS A 38 53.46 -2.83 -31.51
CA CYS A 38 53.41 -2.78 -30.06
C CYS A 38 53.05 -1.38 -29.55
N TYR A 39 53.70 -0.35 -30.09
CA TYR A 39 53.44 1.04 -29.75
C TYR A 39 52.01 1.45 -30.12
N ASN A 40 51.54 1.09 -31.32
CA ASN A 40 50.15 1.35 -31.74
C ASN A 40 49.13 0.65 -30.84
N ALA A 41 49.38 -0.61 -30.46
CA ALA A 41 48.51 -1.34 -29.53
C ALA A 41 48.51 -0.71 -28.12
N TYR A 42 49.66 -0.23 -27.65
CA TYR A 42 49.79 0.45 -26.36
C TYR A 42 49.11 1.83 -26.38
N LYS A 43 49.29 2.60 -27.46
CA LYS A 43 48.60 3.87 -27.69
C LYS A 43 47.08 3.68 -27.77
N ASN A 44 46.61 2.63 -28.44
CA ASN A 44 45.18 2.32 -28.52
C ASN A 44 44.57 2.03 -27.13
N ILE A 45 45.29 1.31 -26.26
CA ILE A 45 44.86 1.08 -24.87
C ILE A 45 44.73 2.42 -24.13
N TYR A 46 45.73 3.30 -24.26
CA TYR A 46 45.68 4.64 -23.67
C TYR A 46 44.48 5.46 -24.18
N THR A 47 44.28 5.54 -25.50
CA THR A 47 43.19 6.31 -26.11
C THR A 47 41.81 5.78 -25.68
N THR A 48 41.58 4.47 -25.76
CA THR A 48 40.29 3.86 -25.38
C THR A 48 40.02 3.92 -23.88
N LEU A 49 41.06 3.87 -23.03
CA LEU A 49 40.91 4.13 -21.59
C LEU A 49 40.51 5.58 -21.32
N LYS A 50 41.20 6.54 -21.94
CA LYS A 50 40.92 7.97 -21.77
C LYS A 50 39.50 8.30 -22.17
N GLU A 51 39.06 7.82 -23.34
CA GLU A 51 37.70 7.97 -23.84
C GLU A 51 36.66 7.20 -23.01
N GLY A 52 37.05 6.06 -22.42
CA GLY A 52 36.15 5.17 -21.68
C GLY A 52 35.50 4.09 -22.57
N SER A 53 35.80 4.11 -23.87
CA SER A 53 35.33 3.16 -24.89
C SER A 53 35.98 1.77 -24.80
N ILE A 54 36.95 1.57 -23.89
CA ILE A 54 37.56 0.27 -23.65
C ILE A 54 36.52 -0.74 -23.12
N THR A 55 36.48 -1.94 -23.69
CA THR A 55 35.51 -2.97 -23.29
C THR A 55 35.90 -3.70 -22.00
N PHE A 56 34.93 -4.19 -21.24
CA PHE A 56 35.18 -5.00 -20.04
C PHE A 56 36.01 -6.26 -20.33
N LYS A 57 35.81 -6.89 -21.48
CA LYS A 57 36.64 -8.00 -21.97
C LYS A 57 38.12 -7.62 -22.08
N THR A 58 38.39 -6.41 -22.59
CA THR A 58 39.76 -5.91 -22.69
C THR A 58 40.33 -5.66 -21.29
N ILE A 59 39.54 -5.10 -20.37
CA ILE A 59 39.93 -4.93 -18.96
C ILE A 59 40.28 -6.27 -18.30
N ASP A 60 39.41 -7.29 -18.43
CA ASP A 60 39.58 -8.63 -17.86
C ASP A 60 40.82 -9.39 -18.37
N VAL A 61 41.33 -9.01 -19.56
CA VAL A 61 42.52 -9.60 -20.17
C VAL A 61 43.77 -8.78 -19.86
N LYS A 62 43.71 -7.46 -20.07
CA LYS A 62 44.89 -6.57 -19.99
C LYS A 62 45.24 -6.20 -18.56
N PHE A 63 44.24 -6.00 -17.70
CA PHE A 63 44.43 -5.52 -16.33
C PHE A 63 44.11 -6.55 -15.26
N ARG A 64 43.98 -7.84 -15.63
CA ARG A 64 43.72 -8.95 -14.71
C ARG A 64 44.63 -8.98 -13.49
N ALA A 65 45.91 -8.70 -13.68
CA ALA A 65 46.93 -8.73 -12.63
C ALA A 65 46.73 -7.66 -11.54
N TYR A 66 45.91 -6.64 -11.83
CA TYR A 66 45.62 -5.52 -10.93
C TYR A 66 44.28 -5.67 -10.19
N LYS A 67 43.58 -6.81 -10.36
CA LYS A 67 42.31 -7.05 -9.64
C LYS A 67 42.54 -6.99 -8.12
N GLY A 68 41.82 -6.10 -7.44
CA GLY A 68 41.99 -5.82 -6.00
C GLY A 68 43.20 -4.94 -5.64
N LYS A 69 43.97 -4.45 -6.62
CA LYS A 69 45.20 -3.67 -6.43
C LYS A 69 45.05 -2.28 -7.04
N ILE A 70 44.10 -1.52 -6.53
CA ILE A 70 43.67 -0.23 -7.08
C ILE A 70 44.81 0.80 -7.16
N LYS A 71 45.71 0.83 -6.16
CA LYS A 71 46.90 1.71 -6.17
C LYS A 71 47.89 1.35 -7.27
N GLU A 72 48.15 0.06 -7.48
CA GLU A 72 49.02 -0.43 -8.56
C GLU A 72 48.40 -0.11 -9.93
N LEU A 73 47.08 -0.26 -10.07
CA LEU A 73 46.35 0.09 -11.30
C LEU A 73 46.43 1.58 -11.63
N ALA A 74 46.25 2.44 -10.62
CA ALA A 74 46.36 3.89 -10.79
C ALA A 74 47.78 4.30 -11.21
N ALA A 75 48.82 3.68 -10.64
CA ALA A 75 50.20 3.91 -11.06
C ALA A 75 50.45 3.45 -12.51
N GLU A 76 49.89 2.31 -12.92
CA GLU A 76 49.96 1.85 -14.31
C GLU A 76 49.30 2.83 -15.28
N PHE A 77 48.15 3.41 -14.91
CA PHE A 77 47.47 4.39 -15.74
C PHE A 77 48.22 5.72 -15.81
N ALA A 78 48.84 6.15 -14.70
CA ALA A 78 49.73 7.31 -14.69
C ALA A 78 50.97 7.10 -15.59
N ASN A 79 51.50 5.87 -15.67
CA ASN A 79 52.57 5.53 -16.61
C ASN A 79 52.08 5.60 -18.06
N LEU A 80 50.84 5.19 -18.35
CA LEU A 80 50.24 5.32 -19.68
C LEU A 80 50.12 6.79 -20.13
N CYS A 81 49.83 7.71 -19.20
CA CYS A 81 49.77 9.15 -19.51
C CYS A 81 51.09 9.72 -20.06
N GLN A 82 52.24 9.08 -19.81
CA GLN A 82 53.53 9.53 -20.35
C GLN A 82 53.62 9.42 -21.89
N LEU A 83 52.64 8.81 -22.54
CA LEU A 83 52.50 8.81 -24.01
C LEU A 83 52.12 10.17 -24.58
N ASP A 84 51.49 11.04 -23.78
CA ASP A 84 51.10 12.40 -24.15
C ASP A 84 51.52 13.37 -23.04
N LEU A 85 52.58 14.13 -23.30
CA LEU A 85 53.14 15.10 -22.34
C LEU A 85 52.16 16.21 -21.95
N ASN A 86 51.07 16.40 -22.70
CA ASN A 86 50.03 17.39 -22.42
C ASN A 86 48.83 16.80 -21.65
N ASP A 87 48.87 15.52 -21.28
CA ASP A 87 47.76 14.87 -20.57
C ASP A 87 47.62 15.41 -19.14
N ASP A 88 46.41 15.84 -18.78
CA ASP A 88 46.10 16.42 -17.45
C ASP A 88 45.83 15.36 -16.36
N GLN A 89 45.86 14.07 -16.72
CA GLN A 89 45.68 12.89 -15.87
C GLN A 89 44.36 12.86 -15.08
N ARG A 90 43.40 13.75 -15.35
CA ARG A 90 42.16 13.86 -14.58
C ARG A 90 41.27 12.63 -14.73
N TRP A 91 41.28 12.03 -15.92
CA TRP A 91 40.50 10.85 -16.26
C TRP A 91 40.94 9.59 -15.50
N VAL A 92 42.20 9.53 -15.03
CA VAL A 92 42.76 8.33 -14.40
C VAL A 92 41.96 7.91 -13.17
N LYS A 93 41.63 8.86 -12.29
CA LYS A 93 40.85 8.58 -11.08
C LYS A 93 39.47 8.00 -11.43
N THR A 94 38.80 8.58 -12.41
CA THR A 94 37.48 8.13 -12.88
C THR A 94 37.54 6.72 -13.43
N ARG A 95 38.51 6.38 -14.30
CA ARG A 95 38.62 5.04 -14.88
C ARG A 95 39.01 3.98 -13.86
N VAL A 96 39.92 4.31 -12.95
CA VAL A 96 40.29 3.42 -11.84
C VAL A 96 39.07 3.10 -10.98
N TYR A 97 38.28 4.13 -10.64
CA TYR A 97 37.02 3.94 -9.92
C TYR A 97 36.03 3.08 -10.70
N GLN A 98 35.78 3.36 -11.98
CA GLN A 98 34.87 2.55 -12.81
C GLN A 98 35.29 1.08 -12.88
N ILE A 99 36.59 0.78 -12.99
CA ILE A 99 37.10 -0.60 -13.00
C ILE A 99 36.89 -1.28 -11.65
N GLU A 100 37.09 -0.56 -10.54
CA GLU A 100 36.78 -1.05 -9.20
C GLU A 100 35.30 -1.39 -9.07
N GLN A 101 34.41 -0.47 -9.47
CA GLN A 101 32.97 -0.66 -9.43
C GLN A 101 32.50 -1.82 -10.31
N TYR A 102 33.05 -1.93 -11.53
CA TYR A 102 32.80 -3.04 -12.44
C TYR A 102 33.12 -4.41 -11.79
N HIS A 103 34.26 -4.52 -11.10
CA HIS A 103 34.62 -5.76 -10.40
C HIS A 103 33.65 -6.12 -9.28
N GLU A 104 32.94 -5.15 -8.71
CA GLU A 104 31.98 -5.33 -7.62
C GLU A 104 30.53 -5.52 -8.05
N LEU A 105 30.18 -5.31 -9.33
CA LEU A 105 28.79 -5.41 -9.79
C LEU A 105 28.13 -6.75 -9.44
N HIS A 106 28.91 -7.83 -9.45
CA HIS A 106 28.44 -9.17 -9.11
C HIS A 106 27.87 -9.29 -7.69
N LEU A 107 28.29 -8.42 -6.76
CA LEU A 107 27.83 -8.42 -5.36
C LEU A 107 26.36 -8.02 -5.25
N ALA A 108 25.84 -7.23 -6.20
CA ALA A 108 24.46 -6.76 -6.20
C ALA A 108 23.46 -7.77 -6.79
N VAL A 109 23.93 -8.81 -7.50
CA VAL A 109 23.06 -9.63 -8.38
C VAL A 109 21.99 -10.39 -7.60
N GLU A 110 22.32 -11.01 -6.47
CA GLU A 110 21.35 -11.75 -5.67
C GLU A 110 20.22 -10.83 -5.16
N SER A 111 20.58 -9.63 -4.70
CA SER A 111 19.61 -8.62 -4.27
C SER A 111 18.79 -8.09 -5.45
N ALA A 112 19.40 -7.90 -6.63
CA ALA A 112 18.71 -7.48 -7.84
C ALA A 112 17.64 -8.51 -8.28
N GLU A 113 17.94 -9.81 -8.19
CA GLU A 113 16.98 -10.88 -8.50
C GLU A 113 15.75 -10.84 -7.57
N VAL A 114 15.97 -10.58 -6.27
CA VAL A 114 14.88 -10.45 -5.29
C VAL A 114 14.05 -9.20 -5.58
N VAL A 115 14.69 -8.06 -5.82
CA VAL A 115 13.99 -6.81 -6.12
C VAL A 115 13.19 -6.93 -7.42
N LYS A 116 13.71 -7.60 -8.46
CA LYS A 116 12.96 -7.86 -9.70
C LYS A 116 11.68 -8.66 -9.44
N LYS A 117 11.73 -9.68 -8.59
CA LYS A 117 10.53 -10.45 -8.20
C LYS A 117 9.52 -9.60 -7.43
N VAL A 118 9.99 -8.69 -6.56
CA VAL A 118 9.12 -7.74 -5.86
C VAL A 118 8.48 -6.77 -6.86
N LYS A 119 9.26 -6.17 -7.77
CA LYS A 119 8.77 -5.31 -8.85
C LYS A 119 7.62 -5.98 -9.63
N GLU A 120 7.82 -7.23 -10.04
CA GLU A 120 6.80 -8.03 -10.75
C GLU A 120 5.57 -8.32 -9.88
N THR A 121 5.77 -8.62 -8.59
CA THR A 121 4.67 -8.91 -7.64
C THR A 121 3.78 -7.70 -7.42
N PHE A 122 4.37 -6.51 -7.39
CA PHE A 122 3.66 -5.24 -7.18
C PHE A 122 3.19 -4.61 -8.49
N GLY A 123 3.54 -5.19 -9.65
CA GLY A 123 3.16 -4.67 -10.95
C GLY A 123 3.76 -3.28 -11.23
N LEU A 124 4.97 -3.00 -10.74
CA LEU A 124 5.61 -1.70 -10.93
C LEU A 124 6.11 -1.57 -12.37
N GLN A 125 5.69 -0.50 -13.04
CA GLN A 125 5.97 -0.15 -14.43
C GLN A 125 6.93 1.03 -14.58
N GLY A 126 7.28 1.71 -13.47
CA GLY A 126 8.28 2.77 -13.47
C GLY A 126 9.68 2.32 -13.91
N ASP A 127 10.64 3.25 -13.91
CA ASP A 127 11.98 2.96 -14.40
C ASP A 127 12.78 2.08 -13.42
N PHE A 128 13.15 0.90 -13.92
CA PHE A 128 14.02 -0.08 -13.25
C PHE A 128 15.10 -0.61 -14.21
N GLN A 129 15.42 0.10 -15.30
CA GLN A 129 16.39 -0.37 -16.31
C GLN A 129 17.76 -0.70 -15.70
N VAL A 130 18.14 0.00 -14.62
CA VAL A 130 19.38 -0.28 -13.87
C VAL A 130 19.44 -1.70 -13.30
N LEU A 131 18.30 -2.31 -12.95
CA LEU A 131 18.26 -3.70 -12.52
C LEU A 131 18.57 -4.66 -13.66
N ASP A 132 18.08 -4.38 -14.87
CA ASP A 132 18.35 -5.22 -16.03
C ASP A 132 19.84 -5.16 -16.42
N LYS A 133 20.48 -3.98 -16.33
CA LYS A 133 21.94 -3.85 -16.46
C LYS A 133 22.68 -4.75 -15.45
N LEU A 134 22.31 -4.69 -14.17
CA LEU A 134 22.94 -5.48 -13.11
C LEU A 134 22.71 -6.99 -13.25
N LEU A 135 21.52 -7.41 -13.66
CA LEU A 135 21.20 -8.82 -13.90
C LEU A 135 21.93 -9.36 -15.15
N ASN A 136 22.17 -8.49 -16.13
CA ASN A 136 22.89 -8.84 -17.34
C ASN A 136 24.40 -9.04 -17.13
N THR A 137 24.96 -8.66 -15.99
CA THR A 137 26.40 -8.80 -15.67
C THR A 137 26.94 -10.23 -15.78
N ARG A 138 26.07 -11.24 -15.68
CA ARG A 138 26.43 -12.66 -15.85
C ARG A 138 26.48 -13.10 -17.32
N HIS A 139 25.86 -12.35 -18.23
CA HIS A 139 25.85 -12.68 -19.65
C HIS A 139 27.21 -12.36 -20.29
N LYS A 140 27.61 -13.19 -21.27
CA LYS A 140 28.88 -13.00 -21.98
C LYS A 140 28.91 -11.68 -22.75
N ASP A 141 27.76 -11.27 -23.27
CA ASP A 141 27.61 -10.06 -24.08
C ASP A 141 27.88 -8.79 -23.27
N PHE A 142 27.62 -8.83 -21.95
CA PHE A 142 27.99 -7.74 -21.05
C PHE A 142 29.48 -7.41 -21.14
N LYS A 143 30.35 -8.39 -21.42
CA LYS A 143 31.80 -8.16 -21.53
C LYS A 143 32.19 -7.32 -22.74
N GLU A 144 31.32 -7.17 -23.72
CA GLU A 144 31.54 -6.31 -24.88
C GLU A 144 31.11 -4.86 -24.62
N GLU A 145 30.43 -4.56 -23.51
CA GLU A 145 30.11 -3.19 -23.10
C GLU A 145 31.37 -2.38 -22.73
N HIS A 146 31.26 -1.07 -22.91
CA HIS A 146 32.32 -0.10 -22.63
C HIS A 146 32.41 0.24 -21.13
N LEU A 147 33.59 0.66 -20.68
CA LEU A 147 33.84 1.03 -19.30
C LEU A 147 33.06 2.27 -18.85
N ASP A 148 32.79 3.21 -19.77
CA ASP A 148 31.98 4.40 -19.51
C ASP A 148 30.49 4.12 -19.24
N SER A 149 30.00 2.90 -19.53
CA SER A 149 28.67 2.44 -19.13
C SER A 149 28.49 2.30 -17.62
N ILE A 150 29.59 2.27 -16.85
CA ILE A 150 29.59 2.38 -15.39
C ILE A 150 29.36 3.84 -15.01
N ASP A 151 28.10 4.25 -15.12
CA ASP A 151 27.61 5.57 -14.74
C ASP A 151 27.28 5.65 -13.23
N ASP A 152 27.07 6.88 -12.73
CA ASP A 152 26.78 7.12 -11.31
C ASP A 152 25.47 6.45 -10.87
N GLU A 153 24.49 6.30 -11.77
CA GLU A 153 23.20 5.66 -11.48
C GLU A 153 23.35 4.15 -11.26
N LEU A 154 24.14 3.46 -12.09
CA LEU A 154 24.48 2.05 -11.92
C LEU A 154 25.25 1.83 -10.62
N VAL A 155 26.19 2.71 -10.30
CA VAL A 155 26.98 2.61 -9.07
C VAL A 155 26.12 2.86 -7.83
N GLU A 156 25.23 3.85 -7.85
CA GLU A 156 24.29 4.09 -6.76
C GLU A 156 23.37 2.88 -6.55
N ALA A 157 22.80 2.33 -7.63
CA ALA A 157 21.95 1.15 -7.56
C ALA A 157 22.71 -0.07 -7.04
N LYS A 158 23.95 -0.30 -7.51
CA LYS A 158 24.83 -1.35 -6.98
C LYS A 158 25.01 -1.19 -5.47
N ASN A 159 25.35 0.01 -4.99
CA ASN A 159 25.58 0.27 -3.56
C ASN A 159 24.32 -0.03 -2.73
N VAL A 160 23.16 0.47 -3.17
CA VAL A 160 21.86 0.19 -2.51
C VAL A 160 21.60 -1.32 -2.41
N LEU A 161 21.84 -2.06 -3.49
CA LEU A 161 21.57 -3.51 -3.55
C LEU A 161 22.57 -4.35 -2.76
N VAL A 162 23.84 -3.93 -2.71
CA VAL A 162 24.88 -4.56 -1.87
C VAL A 162 24.56 -4.39 -0.39
N ASP A 163 23.98 -3.26 0.01
CA ASP A 163 23.54 -3.02 1.40
C ASP A 163 22.31 -3.86 1.81
N ILE A 164 21.63 -4.52 0.87
CA ILE A 164 20.55 -5.47 1.16
C ILE A 164 21.17 -6.79 1.64
N LYS A 165 21.34 -6.89 2.96
CA LYS A 165 21.81 -8.08 3.68
C LYS A 165 20.87 -9.28 3.52
N GLN A 166 21.32 -10.46 3.91
CA GLN A 166 20.52 -11.69 3.81
C GLN A 166 19.15 -11.59 4.52
N SER A 167 19.08 -11.00 5.71
CA SER A 167 17.81 -10.78 6.44
C SER A 167 16.83 -9.90 5.65
N HIS A 168 17.35 -8.83 5.04
CA HIS A 168 16.59 -7.92 4.17
C HIS A 168 16.08 -8.64 2.92
N ARG A 169 16.92 -9.49 2.30
CA ARG A 169 16.52 -10.31 1.15
C ARG A 169 15.39 -11.28 1.50
N LEU A 170 15.50 -11.99 2.63
CA LEU A 170 14.43 -12.89 3.10
C LEU A 170 13.12 -12.13 3.36
N CYS A 171 13.20 -10.95 3.96
CA CYS A 171 12.06 -10.07 4.20
C CYS A 171 11.33 -9.68 2.90
N LEU A 172 12.06 -9.32 1.84
CA LEU A 172 11.49 -9.01 0.52
C LEU A 172 11.00 -10.25 -0.24
N GLN A 173 11.70 -11.37 -0.10
CA GLN A 173 11.30 -12.64 -0.73
C GLN A 173 9.93 -13.10 -0.23
N GLU A 174 9.61 -12.93 1.05
CA GLU A 174 8.28 -13.28 1.56
C GLU A 174 7.16 -12.49 0.87
N LEU A 175 7.33 -11.20 0.58
CA LEU A 175 6.35 -10.44 -0.20
C LEU A 175 6.10 -11.09 -1.57
N SER A 176 7.17 -11.49 -2.25
CA SER A 176 7.10 -12.13 -3.57
C SER A 176 6.49 -13.53 -3.54
N LEU A 177 6.63 -14.25 -2.42
CA LEU A 177 6.03 -15.57 -2.23
C LEU A 177 4.54 -15.49 -1.86
N ARG A 178 4.10 -14.39 -1.23
CA ARG A 178 2.73 -14.21 -0.75
C ARG A 178 1.91 -13.25 -1.63
N LYS A 179 2.07 -13.36 -2.96
CA LYS A 179 1.43 -12.47 -3.94
C LYS A 179 -0.09 -12.33 -3.75
N ASN A 180 -0.79 -13.42 -3.48
CA ASN A 180 -2.25 -13.40 -3.27
C ASN A 180 -2.64 -12.59 -2.02
N PHE A 181 -1.88 -12.75 -0.93
CA PHE A 181 -2.09 -11.98 0.29
C PHE A 181 -1.78 -10.50 0.06
N VAL A 182 -0.65 -10.18 -0.57
CA VAL A 182 -0.27 -8.79 -0.90
C VAL A 182 -1.31 -8.13 -1.79
N SER A 183 -1.78 -8.84 -2.83
CA SER A 183 -2.83 -8.35 -3.73
C SER A 183 -4.12 -8.06 -2.98
N TRP A 184 -4.56 -8.98 -2.12
CA TRP A 184 -5.75 -8.79 -1.29
C TRP A 184 -5.59 -7.59 -0.36
N VAL A 185 -4.52 -7.52 0.44
CA VAL A 185 -4.27 -6.37 1.35
C VAL A 185 -4.31 -5.03 0.61
N LYS A 186 -3.70 -4.94 -0.59
CA LYS A 186 -3.71 -3.71 -1.39
C LYS A 186 -5.08 -3.38 -1.97
N GLN A 187 -5.80 -4.36 -2.52
CA GLN A 187 -7.09 -4.13 -3.18
C GLN A 187 -8.22 -3.90 -2.17
N ASP A 188 -8.23 -4.72 -1.12
CA ASP A 188 -9.33 -4.82 -0.18
C ASP A 188 -9.24 -3.82 0.97
N LEU A 189 -8.03 -3.45 1.38
CA LEU A 189 -7.80 -2.51 2.50
C LEU A 189 -7.33 -1.14 2.02
N ARG A 190 -6.78 -1.04 0.80
CA ARG A 190 -6.39 0.19 0.07
C ARG A 190 -5.26 1.02 0.68
N ASP A 191 -5.33 1.31 1.97
CA ASP A 191 -4.35 2.11 2.70
C ASP A 191 -4.20 1.63 4.16
N ILE A 192 -3.32 2.32 4.89
CA ILE A 192 -3.05 2.01 6.30
C ILE A 192 -4.27 2.24 7.21
N ASN A 193 -5.17 3.15 6.86
CA ASN A 193 -6.36 3.43 7.66
C ASN A 193 -7.40 2.32 7.47
N GLY A 194 -7.61 1.86 6.23
CA GLY A 194 -8.43 0.70 5.93
C GLY A 194 -7.90 -0.56 6.60
N ALA A 195 -6.58 -0.74 6.67
CA ALA A 195 -5.97 -1.83 7.43
C ALA A 195 -6.27 -1.74 8.94
N LYS A 196 -6.19 -0.54 9.54
CA LYS A 196 -6.53 -0.33 10.96
C LYS A 196 -8.00 -0.66 11.26
N VAL A 197 -8.93 -0.13 10.46
CA VAL A 197 -10.36 -0.43 10.60
C VAL A 197 -10.61 -1.93 10.48
N PHE A 198 -9.93 -2.61 9.55
CA PHE A 198 -10.06 -4.06 9.43
C PHE A 198 -9.51 -4.81 10.64
N VAL A 199 -8.41 -4.35 11.24
CA VAL A 199 -7.87 -4.94 12.48
C VAL A 199 -8.87 -4.81 13.63
N ASP A 200 -9.54 -3.66 13.78
CA ASP A 200 -10.58 -3.48 14.80
C ASP A 200 -11.74 -4.47 14.59
N LEU A 201 -12.19 -4.64 13.34
CA LEU A 201 -13.23 -5.62 12.99
C LEU A 201 -12.80 -7.06 13.25
N ALA A 202 -11.58 -7.41 12.86
CA ALA A 202 -11.03 -8.75 13.06
C ALA A 202 -10.84 -9.06 14.55
N SER A 203 -10.49 -8.07 15.37
CA SER A 203 -10.39 -8.21 16.81
C SER A 203 -11.76 -8.52 17.44
N ILE A 204 -12.83 -7.85 16.99
CA ILE A 204 -14.20 -8.16 17.41
C ILE A 204 -14.58 -9.59 16.99
N SER A 205 -14.24 -9.99 15.77
CA SER A 205 -14.54 -11.34 15.27
C SER A 205 -13.77 -12.44 16.01
N ALA A 206 -12.54 -12.17 16.45
CA ALA A 206 -11.73 -13.12 17.22
C ALA A 206 -12.29 -13.34 18.63
N GLY A 207 -12.99 -12.36 19.20
CA GLY A 207 -13.58 -12.43 20.54
C GLY A 207 -12.51 -12.72 21.60
N GLU A 208 -12.74 -13.75 22.41
CA GLU A 208 -11.82 -14.20 23.47
C GLU A 208 -10.99 -15.43 23.08
N ASN A 209 -10.97 -15.80 21.79
CA ASN A 209 -10.17 -16.93 21.33
C ASN A 209 -8.70 -16.51 21.17
N ASP A 210 -7.86 -16.85 22.15
CA ASP A 210 -6.43 -16.51 22.18
C ASP A 210 -5.72 -16.78 20.85
N MET A 211 -6.01 -17.90 20.18
CA MET A 211 -5.39 -18.23 18.89
C MET A 211 -5.80 -17.26 17.77
N GLU A 212 -7.03 -16.76 17.78
CA GLU A 212 -7.52 -15.81 16.78
C GLU A 212 -7.06 -14.39 17.09
N VAL A 213 -6.99 -14.03 18.38
CA VAL A 213 -6.37 -12.78 18.85
C VAL A 213 -4.92 -12.70 18.38
N ASP A 214 -4.14 -13.77 18.57
CA ASP A 214 -2.76 -13.87 18.09
C ASP A 214 -2.65 -13.76 16.55
N ARG A 215 -3.61 -14.31 15.81
CA ARG A 215 -3.66 -14.17 14.33
C ARG A 215 -3.86 -12.71 13.93
N VAL A 216 -4.78 -12.01 14.60
CA VAL A 216 -5.06 -10.58 14.32
C VAL A 216 -3.83 -9.73 14.65
N ALA A 217 -3.18 -9.98 15.78
CA ALA A 217 -1.95 -9.29 16.16
C ALA A 217 -0.82 -9.53 15.13
N CYS A 218 -0.62 -10.79 14.71
CA CYS A 218 0.35 -11.12 13.66
C CYS A 218 0.05 -10.40 12.35
N PHE A 219 -1.23 -10.34 11.95
CA PHE A 219 -1.66 -9.61 10.75
C PHE A 219 -1.40 -8.11 10.86
N HIS A 220 -1.79 -7.50 11.98
CA HIS A 220 -1.57 -6.08 12.25
C HIS A 220 -0.08 -5.72 12.13
N ASP A 221 0.77 -6.46 12.83
CA ASP A 221 2.21 -6.20 12.86
C ASP A 221 2.85 -6.42 11.48
N ALA A 222 2.41 -7.43 10.74
CA ALA A 222 2.87 -7.66 9.37
C ALA A 222 2.50 -6.51 8.45
N VAL A 223 1.22 -6.12 8.39
CA VAL A 223 0.77 -5.05 7.49
C VAL A 223 1.38 -3.70 7.87
N LEU A 224 1.50 -3.41 9.17
CA LEU A 224 2.12 -2.18 9.65
C LEU A 224 3.62 -2.15 9.34
N GLY A 225 4.34 -3.25 9.59
CA GLY A 225 5.78 -3.32 9.34
C GLY A 225 6.13 -3.26 7.85
N TYR A 226 5.28 -3.82 6.98
CA TYR A 226 5.43 -3.74 5.52
C TYR A 226 4.73 -2.53 4.88
N SER A 227 4.11 -1.64 5.67
CA SER A 227 3.24 -0.56 5.18
C SER A 227 3.91 0.34 4.14
N SER A 228 5.21 0.65 4.29
CA SER A 228 5.93 1.49 3.34
C SER A 228 6.00 0.88 1.94
N VAL A 229 6.17 -0.43 1.83
CA VAL A 229 6.21 -1.12 0.52
C VAL A 229 4.80 -1.42 0.02
N LEU A 230 3.87 -1.75 0.93
CA LEU A 230 2.49 -2.06 0.59
C LEU A 230 1.75 -0.84 0.02
N TYR A 231 1.87 0.32 0.66
CA TYR A 231 1.02 1.48 0.42
C TYR A 231 1.73 2.70 -0.17
N ASP A 232 3.04 2.90 0.06
CA ASP A 232 3.74 4.06 -0.53
C ASP A 232 4.11 3.82 -2.02
N LEU A 233 3.99 2.58 -2.51
CA LEU A 233 4.27 2.21 -3.91
C LEU A 233 3.00 2.09 -4.75
N ASN A 234 3.00 2.81 -5.88
CA ASN A 234 2.00 2.77 -6.94
C ASN A 234 2.60 2.15 -8.23
N PRO A 235 1.78 1.83 -9.25
CA PRO A 235 2.28 1.22 -10.49
C PRO A 235 3.37 2.04 -11.20
N GLU A 236 3.34 3.37 -11.14
CA GLU A 236 4.32 4.25 -11.79
C GLU A 236 5.61 4.44 -10.98
N SER A 237 5.70 3.85 -9.78
CA SER A 237 6.85 4.02 -8.89
C SER A 237 8.12 3.46 -9.53
N ASP A 238 9.19 4.25 -9.53
CA ASP A 238 10.49 3.90 -10.09
C ASP A 238 11.44 3.31 -9.02
N PHE A 239 12.65 2.95 -9.43
CA PHE A 239 13.67 2.43 -8.52
C PHE A 239 14.06 3.43 -7.42
N ARG A 240 13.97 4.75 -7.69
CA ARG A 240 14.31 5.80 -6.73
C ARG A 240 13.29 5.88 -5.60
N LEU A 241 11.99 5.80 -5.91
CA LEU A 241 10.97 5.74 -4.88
C LEU A 241 11.04 4.40 -4.14
N PHE A 242 11.26 3.30 -4.86
CA PHE A 242 11.43 1.97 -4.26
C PHE A 242 12.52 1.96 -3.19
N LYS A 243 13.73 2.45 -3.48
CA LYS A 243 14.84 2.50 -2.49
C LYS A 243 14.49 3.30 -1.24
N GLU A 244 13.69 4.37 -1.34
CA GLU A 244 13.26 5.15 -0.17
C GLU A 244 12.28 4.37 0.71
N THR A 245 11.36 3.58 0.11
CA THR A 245 10.45 2.73 0.88
C THR A 245 11.18 1.61 1.64
N LEU A 246 12.29 1.11 1.10
CA LEU A 246 13.14 0.12 1.76
C LEU A 246 13.74 0.64 3.06
N LYS A 247 14.15 1.92 3.12
CA LYS A 247 14.70 2.51 4.36
C LYS A 247 13.71 2.43 5.52
N LYS A 248 12.42 2.63 5.25
CA LYS A 248 11.36 2.50 6.26
C LYS A 248 11.13 1.03 6.63
N LEU A 249 11.14 0.13 5.63
CA LEU A 249 10.98 -1.32 5.86
C LEU A 249 12.12 -1.88 6.72
N TRP A 250 13.37 -1.45 6.49
CA TRP A 250 14.51 -1.90 7.30
C TRP A 250 14.38 -1.47 8.75
N LYS A 251 13.94 -0.23 9.01
CA LYS A 251 13.64 0.21 10.38
C LYS A 251 12.56 -0.65 11.05
N ALA A 252 11.52 -1.03 10.31
CA ALA A 252 10.48 -1.91 10.84
C ALA A 252 11.00 -3.32 11.13
N LEU A 253 11.83 -3.88 10.25
CA LEU A 253 12.45 -5.19 10.41
C LEU A 253 13.50 -5.22 11.54
N ASP A 254 14.22 -4.12 11.75
CA ASP A 254 15.17 -3.97 12.85
C ASP A 254 14.45 -3.94 14.21
N ASN A 255 13.26 -3.32 14.25
CA ASN A 255 12.41 -3.31 15.44
C ASN A 255 11.72 -4.67 15.69
N ASP A 256 11.39 -5.41 14.63
CA ASP A 256 10.77 -6.73 14.70
C ASP A 256 11.38 -7.71 13.70
N HIS A 257 12.34 -8.50 14.16
CA HIS A 257 13.01 -9.51 13.33
C HIS A 257 12.09 -10.67 12.90
N ASN A 258 10.94 -10.85 13.54
CA ASN A 258 9.96 -11.86 13.17
C ASN A 258 8.98 -11.37 12.09
N LEU A 259 9.12 -10.14 11.62
CA LEU A 259 8.23 -9.53 10.63
C LEU A 259 7.98 -10.42 9.38
N PRO A 260 8.99 -11.07 8.76
CA PRO A 260 8.75 -11.97 7.62
C PRO A 260 7.95 -13.23 8.00
N LYS A 261 8.13 -13.74 9.23
CA LYS A 261 7.36 -14.86 9.76
C LYS A 261 5.90 -14.45 9.99
N LYS A 262 5.66 -13.28 10.57
CA LYS A 262 4.30 -12.73 10.78
C LYS A 262 3.55 -12.55 9.46
N LEU A 263 4.22 -12.04 8.42
CA LEU A 263 3.64 -11.94 7.08
C LEU A 263 3.26 -13.33 6.52
N ARG A 264 4.16 -14.29 6.66
CA ARG A 264 3.93 -15.68 6.23
C ARG A 264 2.74 -16.32 6.94
N ASP A 265 2.65 -16.16 8.25
CA ASP A 265 1.59 -16.73 9.08
C ASP A 265 0.25 -16.04 8.78
N SER A 266 0.24 -14.72 8.63
CA SER A 266 -0.93 -13.95 8.19
C SER A 266 -1.44 -14.41 6.82
N ALA A 267 -0.53 -14.62 5.87
CA ALA A 267 -0.87 -15.10 4.53
C ALA A 267 -1.44 -16.52 4.52
N ARG A 268 -1.07 -17.40 5.46
CA ARG A 268 -1.67 -18.74 5.60
C ARG A 268 -3.14 -18.67 6.03
N HIS A 269 -3.51 -17.60 6.73
CA HIS A 269 -4.86 -17.37 7.22
C HIS A 269 -5.67 -16.41 6.32
N LEU A 270 -5.26 -16.21 5.07
CA LEU A 270 -5.92 -15.31 4.12
C LEU A 270 -7.43 -15.60 3.96
N GLU A 271 -7.83 -16.87 3.89
CA GLU A 271 -9.25 -17.21 3.74
C GLU A 271 -10.08 -16.86 4.99
N TRP A 272 -9.50 -16.98 6.18
CA TRP A 272 -10.13 -16.50 7.41
C TRP A 272 -10.24 -14.98 7.40
N LEU A 273 -9.19 -14.26 6.99
CA LEU A 273 -9.21 -12.79 6.88
C LEU A 273 -10.27 -12.29 5.88
N LYS A 274 -10.41 -12.98 4.74
CA LYS A 274 -11.50 -12.73 3.78
C LYS A 274 -12.87 -12.97 4.40
N ALA A 275 -13.06 -14.10 5.08
CA ALA A 275 -14.33 -14.42 5.73
C ALA A 275 -14.69 -13.38 6.81
N VAL A 276 -13.73 -12.88 7.58
CA VAL A 276 -13.94 -11.77 8.54
C VAL A 276 -14.39 -10.52 7.81
N LYS A 277 -13.67 -10.13 6.74
CA LYS A 277 -14.03 -8.97 5.93
C LYS A 277 -15.45 -9.09 5.36
N ASP A 278 -15.77 -10.26 4.80
CA ASP A 278 -17.06 -10.53 4.19
C ASP A 278 -18.17 -10.58 5.23
N SER A 279 -17.93 -11.20 6.41
CA SER A 279 -18.93 -11.32 7.48
C SER A 279 -19.30 -9.97 8.09
N HIS A 280 -18.32 -9.07 8.25
CA HIS A 280 -18.57 -7.70 8.75
C HIS A 280 -18.98 -6.72 7.64
N GLY A 281 -18.59 -6.97 6.38
CA GLY A 281 -19.19 -6.34 5.21
C GLY A 281 -20.61 -6.83 4.90
N SER A 282 -21.00 -7.98 5.46
CA SER A 282 -22.28 -8.66 5.21
C SER A 282 -23.45 -7.99 5.90
N VAL A 283 -23.28 -7.25 7.00
CA VAL A 283 -24.46 -6.66 7.64
C VAL A 283 -25.05 -5.55 6.77
N GLU A 284 -24.22 -4.71 6.14
CA GLU A 284 -24.69 -3.67 5.22
C GLU A 284 -25.09 -4.23 3.85
N THR A 285 -24.31 -5.16 3.28
CA THR A 285 -24.63 -5.76 1.97
C THR A 285 -25.76 -6.78 2.02
N SER A 286 -25.91 -7.54 3.11
CA SER A 286 -27.07 -8.40 3.34
C SER A 286 -28.30 -7.58 3.70
N SER A 287 -28.19 -6.49 4.47
CA SER A 287 -29.35 -5.62 4.72
C SER A 287 -29.80 -4.91 3.44
N MET A 288 -28.86 -4.45 2.60
CA MET A 288 -29.18 -3.83 1.31
C MET A 288 -29.70 -4.84 0.28
N SER A 289 -29.12 -6.05 0.20
CA SER A 289 -29.64 -7.09 -0.71
C SER A 289 -30.97 -7.65 -0.22
N LEU A 290 -31.17 -7.79 1.09
CA LEU A 290 -32.44 -8.17 1.69
C LEU A 290 -33.48 -7.07 1.50
N ALA A 291 -33.13 -5.80 1.69
CA ALA A 291 -34.02 -4.68 1.39
C ALA A 291 -34.36 -4.61 -0.11
N SER A 292 -33.38 -4.85 -0.99
CA SER A 292 -33.62 -4.91 -2.44
C SER A 292 -34.49 -6.10 -2.82
N ALA A 293 -34.27 -7.28 -2.21
CA ALA A 293 -35.09 -8.47 -2.41
C ALA A 293 -36.52 -8.28 -1.89
N ILE A 294 -36.69 -7.61 -0.75
CA ILE A 294 -38.00 -7.21 -0.20
C ILE A 294 -38.68 -6.18 -1.12
N ASN A 295 -37.93 -5.22 -1.68
CA ASN A 295 -38.48 -4.22 -2.60
C ASN A 295 -38.85 -4.81 -3.97
N MET A 296 -38.08 -5.79 -4.46
CA MET A 296 -38.31 -6.40 -5.77
C MET A 296 -39.34 -7.54 -5.72
N ASN A 297 -39.30 -8.37 -4.68
CA ASN A 297 -40.06 -9.62 -4.59
C ASN A 297 -40.82 -9.79 -3.26
N GLY A 298 -40.67 -8.86 -2.32
CA GLY A 298 -41.31 -8.96 -1.01
C GLY A 298 -42.81 -8.71 -1.10
N VAL A 299 -43.58 -9.60 -0.46
CA VAL A 299 -45.02 -9.43 -0.27
C VAL A 299 -45.27 -9.06 1.19
N TYR A 300 -45.70 -7.84 1.43
CA TYR A 300 -46.14 -7.40 2.74
C TYR A 300 -47.52 -7.98 3.02
N VAL A 301 -47.61 -8.88 3.99
CA VAL A 301 -48.88 -9.46 4.44
C VAL A 301 -49.31 -8.71 5.70
N ILE A 302 -50.32 -7.86 5.56
CA ILE A 302 -51.00 -7.23 6.68
C ILE A 302 -52.18 -8.16 7.03
N SER A 303 -52.15 -8.74 8.23
CA SER A 303 -53.25 -9.58 8.72
C SER A 303 -53.66 -9.12 10.11
N ALA A 304 -54.95 -8.89 10.32
CA ALA A 304 -55.52 -8.84 11.66
C ALA A 304 -55.46 -10.26 12.25
N GLN A 305 -54.78 -10.42 13.38
CA GLN A 305 -54.85 -11.69 14.12
C GLN A 305 -56.28 -11.84 14.63
N ASN A 306 -57.09 -12.59 13.87
CA ASN A 306 -58.40 -13.20 14.18
C ASN A 306 -59.52 -12.96 13.18
N GLN A 307 -59.25 -12.98 11.86
CA GLN A 307 -60.33 -13.28 10.92
C GLN A 307 -59.92 -14.32 9.89
N LYS A 308 -60.76 -15.36 9.76
CA LYS A 308 -60.59 -16.47 8.83
C LYS A 308 -60.41 -15.91 7.42
N ARG A 309 -59.39 -16.40 6.71
CA ARG A 309 -59.11 -16.09 5.30
C ARG A 309 -60.38 -16.21 4.46
N HIS A 310 -60.83 -15.11 3.88
CA HIS A 310 -61.63 -15.13 2.65
C HIS A 310 -60.84 -14.49 1.52
N LYS A 311 -60.79 -15.22 0.39
CA LYS A 311 -60.29 -14.71 -0.88
C LYS A 311 -61.28 -13.67 -1.40
N ASP A 312 -60.74 -12.68 -2.11
CA ASP A 312 -61.44 -11.64 -2.89
C ASP A 312 -61.83 -10.37 -2.13
N PHE A 313 -60.89 -9.42 -2.09
CA PHE A 313 -60.99 -8.05 -1.56
C PHE A 313 -61.98 -7.12 -2.34
N LYS A 314 -62.90 -7.68 -3.14
CA LYS A 314 -63.83 -6.90 -3.97
C LYS A 314 -65.28 -6.95 -3.51
N GLU A 315 -65.60 -7.72 -2.48
CA GLU A 315 -66.95 -7.78 -1.90
C GLU A 315 -66.85 -7.76 -0.37
N GLU A 316 -66.51 -6.60 0.21
CA GLU A 316 -66.80 -6.36 1.63
C GLU A 316 -68.04 -5.48 1.76
N HIS A 317 -68.97 -5.93 2.60
CA HIS A 317 -70.07 -5.10 3.10
C HIS A 317 -69.50 -3.96 3.94
N LEU A 318 -70.14 -2.78 3.86
CA LEU A 318 -69.81 -1.56 4.62
C LEU A 318 -69.63 -1.76 6.15
N ASP A 319 -70.05 -2.90 6.69
CA ASP A 319 -69.96 -3.27 8.10
C ASP A 319 -68.57 -3.80 8.53
N SER A 320 -67.62 -3.99 7.60
CA SER A 320 -66.23 -4.40 7.91
C SER A 320 -65.28 -3.23 8.22
N ILE A 321 -65.74 -1.99 8.03
CA ILE A 321 -65.02 -0.79 8.44
C ILE A 321 -65.23 -0.65 9.95
N ASP A 322 -64.37 -1.29 10.74
CA ASP A 322 -64.36 -1.07 12.18
C ASP A 322 -63.76 0.31 12.51
N ASP A 323 -64.09 0.80 13.71
CA ASP A 323 -63.63 2.10 14.19
C ASP A 323 -62.09 2.19 14.24
N GLU A 324 -61.40 1.06 14.41
CA GLU A 324 -59.93 0.99 14.49
C GLU A 324 -59.28 1.23 13.11
N LEU A 325 -59.87 0.71 12.04
CA LEU A 325 -59.40 0.89 10.67
C LEU A 325 -59.64 2.33 10.16
N VAL A 326 -60.79 2.93 10.53
CA VAL A 326 -61.06 4.36 10.29
C VAL A 326 -60.07 5.22 11.07
N GLU A 327 -59.80 4.84 12.31
CA GLU A 327 -58.88 5.56 13.17
C GLU A 327 -57.43 5.51 12.64
N ALA A 328 -56.98 4.35 12.17
CA ALA A 328 -55.67 4.18 11.54
C ALA A 328 -55.55 4.96 10.22
N LYS A 329 -56.60 4.93 9.38
CA LYS A 329 -56.66 5.73 8.16
C LYS A 329 -56.52 7.23 8.46
N ASN A 330 -57.24 7.73 9.46
CA ASN A 330 -57.17 9.14 9.83
C ASN A 330 -55.76 9.54 10.30
N VAL A 331 -55.07 8.68 11.05
CA VAL A 331 -53.66 8.91 11.42
C VAL A 331 -52.77 9.01 10.19
N LEU A 332 -52.91 8.09 9.23
CA LEU A 332 -52.08 8.06 8.03
C LEU A 332 -52.33 9.26 7.11
N VAL A 333 -53.59 9.72 6.99
CA VAL A 333 -53.95 10.91 6.21
C VAL A 333 -53.31 12.19 6.78
N GLU A 334 -53.11 12.26 8.09
CA GLU A 334 -52.47 13.40 8.75
C GLU A 334 -50.93 13.43 8.63
N ILE A 335 -50.29 12.38 8.08
CA ILE A 335 -48.83 12.34 7.88
C ILE A 335 -48.48 13.08 6.59
N THR A 336 -48.26 14.38 6.72
CA THR A 336 -47.69 15.23 5.67
C THR A 336 -46.20 14.92 5.44
N GLU A 337 -45.61 15.38 4.33
CA GLU A 337 -44.20 15.12 4.03
C GLU A 337 -43.22 15.58 5.14
N PRO A 338 -43.41 16.75 5.81
CA PRO A 338 -42.60 17.12 6.97
C PRO A 338 -42.69 16.13 8.14
N ARG A 339 -43.88 15.62 8.42
CA ARG A 339 -44.14 14.61 9.47
C ARG A 339 -43.51 13.26 9.09
N ARG A 340 -43.54 12.90 7.81
CA ARG A 340 -42.88 11.72 7.26
C ARG A 340 -41.36 11.80 7.45
N LEU A 341 -40.74 12.92 7.10
CA LEU A 341 -39.30 13.15 7.28
C LEU A 341 -38.90 13.11 8.77
N CYS A 342 -39.73 13.64 9.65
CA CYS A 342 -39.54 13.59 11.10
C CYS A 342 -39.44 12.14 11.62
N LEU A 343 -40.37 11.27 11.20
CA LEU A 343 -40.33 9.84 11.56
C LEU A 343 -39.18 9.11 10.89
N GLN A 344 -38.89 9.43 9.63
CA GLN A 344 -37.80 8.81 8.88
C GLN A 344 -36.45 9.08 9.55
N GLU A 345 -36.16 10.33 9.93
CA GLU A 345 -34.93 10.70 10.62
C GLU A 345 -34.78 9.98 11.96
N LEU A 346 -35.87 9.84 12.72
CA LEU A 346 -35.86 9.07 13.96
C LEU A 346 -35.56 7.58 13.71
N SER A 347 -36.18 6.99 12.67
CA SER A 347 -36.00 5.57 12.32
C SER A 347 -34.58 5.22 11.86
N LEU A 348 -33.89 6.15 11.19
CA LEU A 348 -32.51 5.99 10.72
C LEU A 348 -31.48 6.12 11.85
N ARG A 349 -31.89 6.61 13.03
CA ARG A 349 -31.00 6.99 14.14
C ARG A 349 -31.12 6.07 15.35
N LYS A 350 -31.24 4.76 15.11
CA LYS A 350 -31.39 3.74 16.16
C LYS A 350 -30.31 3.82 17.25
N ASN A 351 -29.05 4.05 16.88
CA ASN A 351 -27.95 4.18 17.85
C ASN A 351 -28.12 5.39 18.77
N PHE A 352 -28.53 6.53 18.21
CA PHE A 352 -28.81 7.73 19.00
C PHE A 352 -29.99 7.51 19.93
N VAL A 353 -31.09 6.92 19.44
CA VAL A 353 -32.26 6.62 20.28
C VAL A 353 -31.89 5.66 21.42
N SER A 354 -31.09 4.62 21.13
CA SER A 354 -30.60 3.67 22.14
C SER A 354 -29.74 4.37 23.19
N TRP A 355 -28.78 5.18 22.76
CA TRP A 355 -27.90 5.92 23.64
C TRP A 355 -28.66 6.89 24.55
N VAL A 356 -29.57 7.68 23.97
CA VAL A 356 -30.41 8.62 24.72
C VAL A 356 -31.26 7.89 25.78
N LYS A 357 -31.89 6.76 25.41
CA LYS A 357 -32.68 5.97 26.35
C LYS A 357 -31.85 5.32 27.47
N GLN A 358 -30.63 4.88 27.17
CA GLN A 358 -29.77 4.17 28.11
C GLN A 358 -29.04 5.13 29.07
N ASP A 359 -28.45 6.19 28.54
CA ASP A 359 -27.49 7.02 29.26
C ASP A 359 -28.14 8.29 29.84
N LEU A 360 -29.16 8.84 29.18
CA LEU A 360 -29.88 10.04 29.67
C LEU A 360 -31.15 9.68 30.43
N ARG A 361 -31.79 8.54 30.09
CA ARG A 361 -32.96 7.93 30.73
C ARG A 361 -34.26 8.74 30.66
N ASP A 362 -34.20 10.03 30.93
CA ASP A 362 -35.33 10.95 30.92
C ASP A 362 -34.95 12.37 30.43
N ILE A 363 -35.95 13.26 30.43
CA ILE A 363 -35.78 14.65 30.02
C ILE A 363 -34.88 15.45 30.98
N ASN A 364 -34.78 15.07 32.25
CA ASN A 364 -33.95 15.76 33.23
C ASN A 364 -32.48 15.40 33.04
N GLY A 365 -32.18 14.12 32.76
CA GLY A 365 -30.84 13.68 32.37
C GLY A 365 -30.36 14.38 31.10
N SER A 366 -31.27 14.65 30.16
CA SER A 366 -30.97 15.44 28.96
C SER A 366 -30.57 16.88 29.27
N LYS A 367 -31.24 17.53 30.23
CA LYS A 367 -30.91 18.91 30.65
C LYS A 367 -29.53 18.98 31.31
N VAL A 368 -29.25 18.05 32.23
CA VAL A 368 -27.92 17.96 32.88
C VAL A 368 -26.82 17.73 31.85
N PHE A 369 -27.06 16.85 30.87
CA PHE A 369 -26.10 16.63 29.78
C PHE A 369 -25.87 17.88 28.93
N VAL A 370 -26.92 18.64 28.62
CA VAL A 370 -26.83 19.90 27.87
C VAL A 370 -26.04 20.95 28.65
N ASP A 371 -26.23 21.06 29.97
CA ASP A 371 -25.46 21.97 30.82
C ASP A 371 -23.96 21.61 30.79
N LEU A 372 -23.63 20.32 30.94
CA LEU A 372 -22.25 19.82 30.86
C LEU A 372 -21.64 20.02 29.47
N ALA A 373 -22.40 19.75 28.41
CA ALA A 373 -21.96 19.93 27.03
C ALA A 373 -21.75 21.41 26.70
N SER A 374 -22.57 22.31 27.27
CA SER A 374 -22.41 23.77 27.12
C SER A 374 -21.13 24.26 27.78
N ILE A 375 -20.77 23.73 28.96
CA ILE A 375 -19.49 24.04 29.61
C ILE A 375 -18.32 23.54 28.77
N SER A 376 -18.44 22.36 28.15
CA SER A 376 -17.39 21.78 27.31
C SER A 376 -17.22 22.49 25.96
N ALA A 377 -18.28 23.09 25.41
CA ALA A 377 -18.25 23.79 24.12
C ALA A 377 -17.53 25.16 24.17
N GLY A 378 -17.34 25.73 25.37
CA GLY A 378 -16.67 27.02 25.54
C GLY A 378 -17.35 28.16 24.75
N GLU A 379 -16.54 29.02 24.13
CA GLU A 379 -17.01 30.18 23.32
C GLU A 379 -17.04 29.89 21.81
N ASN A 380 -16.89 28.63 21.38
CA ASN A 380 -16.90 28.29 19.96
C ASN A 380 -18.34 28.27 19.43
N ASP A 381 -18.70 29.27 18.62
CA ASP A 381 -20.03 29.41 17.99
C ASP A 381 -20.53 28.11 17.34
N MET A 382 -19.62 27.35 16.69
CA MET A 382 -20.00 26.08 16.07
C MET A 382 -20.33 25.00 17.09
N GLU A 383 -19.69 24.95 18.25
CA GLU A 383 -19.94 23.91 19.27
C GLU A 383 -21.16 24.26 20.12
N VAL A 384 -21.37 25.54 20.41
CA VAL A 384 -22.59 26.06 21.04
C VAL A 384 -23.82 25.73 20.18
N ASP A 385 -23.75 25.94 18.87
CA ASP A 385 -24.80 25.56 17.92
C ASP A 385 -25.10 24.06 17.93
N ARG A 386 -24.10 23.20 18.17
CA ARG A 386 -24.29 21.74 18.23
C ARG A 386 -25.04 21.33 19.49
N VAL A 387 -24.69 21.93 20.62
CA VAL A 387 -25.37 21.68 21.91
C VAL A 387 -26.82 22.15 21.82
N ALA A 388 -27.08 23.32 21.21
CA ALA A 388 -28.43 23.81 20.94
C ALA A 388 -29.23 22.87 20.01
N CYS A 389 -28.63 22.41 18.90
CA CYS A 389 -29.28 21.45 18.00
C CYS A 389 -29.63 20.12 18.69
N PHE A 390 -28.77 19.64 19.59
CA PHE A 390 -29.02 18.44 20.39
C PHE A 390 -30.17 18.65 21.37
N HIS A 391 -30.14 19.75 22.14
CA HIS A 391 -31.17 20.09 23.11
C HIS A 391 -32.55 20.17 22.45
N ASP A 392 -32.65 20.92 21.35
CA ASP A 392 -33.90 21.10 20.61
C ASP A 392 -34.41 19.81 19.99
N ALA A 393 -33.52 18.95 19.48
CA ALA A 393 -33.89 17.64 18.96
C ALA A 393 -34.44 16.74 20.08
N VAL A 394 -33.72 16.59 21.20
CA VAL A 394 -34.16 15.73 22.30
C VAL A 394 -35.48 16.22 22.91
N LEU A 395 -35.66 17.54 23.03
CA LEU A 395 -36.93 18.13 23.47
C LEU A 395 -38.06 17.89 22.47
N GLY A 396 -37.84 18.15 21.19
CA GLY A 396 -38.88 18.01 20.17
C GLY A 396 -39.33 16.57 19.98
N TYR A 397 -38.41 15.60 20.12
CA TYR A 397 -38.72 14.16 20.05
C TYR A 397 -39.04 13.52 21.40
N SER A 398 -39.10 14.27 22.50
CA SER A 398 -39.26 13.76 23.88
C SER A 398 -40.45 12.81 24.07
N SER A 399 -41.59 13.13 23.45
CA SER A 399 -42.80 12.28 23.51
C SER A 399 -42.60 10.86 22.95
N VAL A 400 -41.68 10.68 22.00
CA VAL A 400 -41.36 9.36 21.42
C VAL A 400 -40.09 8.76 22.05
N LEU A 401 -39.15 9.60 22.47
CA LEU A 401 -37.90 9.18 23.09
C LEU A 401 -38.07 8.71 24.54
N TYR A 402 -38.94 9.36 25.31
CA TYR A 402 -39.07 9.11 26.75
C TYR A 402 -40.45 8.63 27.15
N ASP A 403 -41.52 9.20 26.57
CA ASP A 403 -42.88 8.90 27.01
C ASP A 403 -43.46 7.62 26.35
N LEU A 404 -42.85 7.13 25.26
CA LEU A 404 -43.33 5.94 24.55
C LEU A 404 -42.80 4.64 25.17
N ASN A 405 -43.69 3.94 25.87
CA ASN A 405 -43.45 2.61 26.47
C ASN A 405 -43.32 1.52 25.39
N PRO A 406 -42.36 0.56 25.50
CA PRO A 406 -42.30 -0.64 24.66
C PRO A 406 -43.60 -1.45 24.52
N GLU A 407 -44.48 -1.44 25.52
CA GLU A 407 -45.78 -2.13 25.48
C GLU A 407 -46.95 -1.23 25.02
N ALA A 408 -46.65 -0.05 24.46
CA ALA A 408 -47.68 0.88 24.01
C ALA A 408 -48.55 0.29 22.88
N ASP A 409 -49.86 0.36 23.05
CA ASP A 409 -50.82 0.07 21.99
C ASP A 409 -50.85 1.20 20.94
N PHE A 410 -51.57 0.97 19.84
CA PHE A 410 -51.66 1.94 18.75
C PHE A 410 -52.26 3.28 19.18
N LYS A 411 -53.22 3.25 20.11
CA LYS A 411 -53.87 4.45 20.66
C LYS A 411 -52.88 5.33 21.41
N LEU A 412 -52.04 4.73 22.26
CA LEU A 412 -51.02 5.44 23.00
C LEU A 412 -49.91 5.95 22.07
N PHE A 413 -49.53 5.16 21.07
CA PHE A 413 -48.58 5.57 20.04
C PHE A 413 -49.08 6.79 19.25
N LYS A 414 -50.36 6.80 18.84
CA LYS A 414 -51.01 7.92 18.16
C LYS A 414 -50.98 9.20 19.01
N GLU A 415 -51.25 9.11 20.30
CA GLU A 415 -51.18 10.26 21.20
C GLU A 415 -49.75 10.82 21.32
N MET A 416 -48.72 9.96 21.29
CA MET A 416 -47.33 10.43 21.26
C MET A 416 -46.99 11.10 19.92
N LEU A 417 -47.49 10.56 18.80
CA LEU A 417 -47.33 11.20 17.50
C LEU A 417 -47.99 12.59 17.45
N LYS A 418 -49.19 12.77 18.00
CA LYS A 418 -49.82 14.11 18.09
C LYS A 418 -48.95 15.12 18.85
N LYS A 419 -48.32 14.70 19.95
CA LYS A 419 -47.37 15.54 20.70
C LYS A 419 -46.13 15.86 19.86
N LEU A 420 -45.58 14.88 19.14
CA LEU A 420 -44.47 15.09 18.21
C LEU A 420 -44.84 16.06 17.08
N TRP A 421 -46.06 15.97 16.54
CA TRP A 421 -46.55 16.88 15.51
C TRP A 421 -46.65 18.30 16.03
N LYS A 422 -47.17 18.50 17.24
CA LYS A 422 -47.18 19.82 17.88
C LYS A 422 -45.77 20.39 18.07
N ALA A 423 -44.79 19.55 18.40
CA ALA A 423 -43.39 19.97 18.50
C ALA A 423 -42.80 20.34 17.13
N LEU A 424 -43.10 19.57 16.08
CA LEU A 424 -42.68 19.85 14.71
C LEU A 424 -43.33 21.12 14.14
N ASP A 425 -44.60 21.37 14.46
CA ASP A 425 -45.31 22.58 14.03
C ASP A 425 -44.70 23.84 14.68
N ASN A 426 -44.16 23.71 15.90
CA ASN A 426 -43.42 24.78 16.58
C ASN A 426 -41.99 24.95 16.04
N ASP A 427 -41.37 23.88 15.53
CA ASP A 427 -40.02 23.90 14.94
C ASP A 427 -39.94 23.01 13.70
N HIS A 428 -40.15 23.64 12.54
CA HIS A 428 -40.16 22.94 11.24
C HIS A 428 -38.78 22.38 10.85
N ASN A 429 -37.71 22.82 11.52
CA ASN A 429 -36.35 22.32 11.28
C ASN A 429 -35.99 21.15 12.21
N LEU A 430 -36.90 20.69 13.06
CA LEU A 430 -36.67 19.59 14.01
C LEU A 430 -36.03 18.32 13.38
N PRO A 431 -36.41 17.86 12.16
CA PRO A 431 -35.73 16.75 11.50
C PRO A 431 -34.28 17.08 11.10
N LYS A 432 -34.00 18.31 10.68
CA LYS A 432 -32.63 18.79 10.35
C LYS A 432 -31.77 19.01 11.59
N LYS A 433 -32.38 19.33 12.74
CA LYS A 433 -31.66 19.40 14.02
C LYS A 433 -31.23 18.00 14.43
N LEU A 434 -32.16 17.03 14.40
CA LEU A 434 -31.88 15.62 14.68
C LEU A 434 -30.81 15.06 13.71
N LEU A 435 -31.03 15.17 12.40
CA LEU A 435 -30.04 15.64 11.42
C LEU A 435 -28.57 15.72 11.87
N ARG A 436 -28.26 16.95 12.31
CA ARG A 436 -26.95 17.46 12.68
C ARG A 436 -26.36 16.75 13.90
N VAL A 437 -27.18 16.21 14.83
CA VAL A 437 -26.68 15.51 16.03
C VAL A 437 -25.71 14.38 15.71
N LYS A 438 -25.89 13.66 14.58
CA LYS A 438 -24.97 12.58 14.12
C LYS A 438 -23.54 13.07 13.84
N ASN A 439 -23.38 14.32 13.43
CA ASN A 439 -22.07 14.89 13.10
C ASN A 439 -21.38 15.54 14.31
N CYS A 440 -22.06 15.60 15.46
CA CYS A 440 -21.66 16.46 16.58
C CYS A 440 -21.05 15.67 17.73
N PHE A 441 -21.58 14.48 18.00
CA PHE A 441 -21.03 13.58 18.99
C PHE A 441 -20.41 12.42 18.21
N ARG A 442 -19.08 12.30 18.23
CA ARG A 442 -18.45 10.99 18.08
C ARG A 442 -18.93 10.19 19.28
N LEU A 443 -20.13 9.63 19.18
CA LEU A 443 -20.60 8.57 20.04
C LEU A 443 -19.68 7.40 19.71
N ASN A 444 -18.50 7.41 20.33
CA ASN A 444 -17.51 6.35 20.23
C ASN A 444 -18.23 5.06 20.64
N LYS A 445 -18.33 4.13 19.70
CA LYS A 445 -18.21 2.72 20.01
C LYS A 445 -16.73 2.40 20.08
#